data_AF-A0A0C9W3Z1-F1
#
_entry.id   AF-A0A0C9W3Z1-F1
#
_cell.length_a   1.000
_cell.length_b   1.000
_cell.length_c   1.000
_cell.angle_alpha   90.00
_cell.angle_beta   90.00
_cell.angle_gamma   90.00
#
_symmetry.space_group_name_H-M   'P 1'
#
loop_
_entity.id
_entity.type
_entity.pdbx_description
1 polymer ?
#
loop_
_entity_poly.entity_id
_entity_poly.type
_entity_poly.pdbx_seq_one_letter_code
_entity_poly.pdbx_strand_id
1 'polypeptide(L)' 'PIKNTIREIFGEDIANAVTPVWGLDEEGENIRAYTPSGHPGLWWAIGDFAISRYYSKSLALQIKARELGLIGNDIGISS' A
#
# COMPACT_ATOMS: atom_id res chain seq x y z
N PRO A 1 0.68 -12.47 -9.69
CA PRO A 1 -0.77 -12.19 -9.92
C PRO A 1 -1.13 -10.70 -9.80
N ILE A 2 -1.02 -10.09 -8.61
CA ILE A 2 -1.40 -8.68 -8.37
C ILE A 2 -0.59 -7.69 -9.23
N LYS A 3 0.73 -7.88 -9.36
CA LYS A 3 1.58 -7.01 -10.21
C LYS A 3 1.16 -7.01 -11.68
N ASN A 4 0.65 -8.14 -12.20
CA ASN A 4 0.17 -8.20 -13.58
C ASN A 4 -1.15 -7.44 -13.74
N THR A 5 -2.08 -7.58 -12.79
CA THR A 5 -3.32 -6.81 -12.77
C THR A 5 -3.06 -5.30 -12.72
N ILE A 6 -2.06 -4.86 -11.96
CA ILE A 6 -1.69 -3.43 -11.91
C ILE A 6 -1.11 -2.97 -13.23
N ARG A 7 -0.26 -3.78 -13.85
CA ARG A 7 0.24 -3.49 -15.19
C ARG A 7 -0.88 -3.37 -16.21
N GLU A 8 -1.89 -4.22 -16.13
CA GLU A 8 -3.05 -4.19 -17.03
C GLU A 8 -3.95 -2.97 -16.80
N ILE A 9 -4.16 -2.56 -15.54
CA ILE A 9 -5.06 -1.44 -15.19
C ILE A 9 -4.37 -0.08 -15.30
N PHE A 10 -3.12 0.02 -14.84
CA PHE A 10 -2.39 1.26 -14.63
C PHE A 10 -1.16 1.42 -15.54
N GLY A 11 -0.78 0.38 -16.28
CA GLY A 11 0.39 0.41 -17.16
C GLY A 11 1.70 0.03 -16.47
N GLU A 12 2.75 -0.07 -17.28
CA GLU A 12 4.07 -0.56 -16.85
C GLU A 12 4.75 0.36 -15.83
N ASP A 13 4.63 1.68 -16.00
CA ASP A 13 5.30 2.67 -15.15
C ASP A 13 4.84 2.55 -13.69
N ILE A 14 3.52 2.51 -13.47
CA ILE A 14 2.94 2.36 -12.13
C ILE A 14 3.23 0.96 -11.58
N ALA A 15 3.14 -0.08 -12.42
CA ALA A 15 3.44 -1.44 -12.00
C ALA A 15 4.88 -1.61 -11.49
N ASN A 16 5.82 -0.80 -12.00
CA ASN A 16 7.21 -0.81 -11.54
C ASN A 16 7.48 0.11 -10.36
N ALA A 17 6.68 1.17 -10.17
CA ALA A 17 6.80 2.07 -9.04
C ALA A 17 6.24 1.48 -7.73
N VAL A 18 5.29 0.54 -7.80
CA VAL A 18 4.66 -0.03 -6.60
C VAL A 18 5.52 -1.12 -5.94
N THR A 19 5.63 -1.05 -4.62
CA THR A 19 6.20 -2.09 -3.76
C THR A 19 5.28 -3.32 -3.74
N PRO A 20 5.78 -4.54 -3.99
CA PRO A 20 4.99 -5.75 -3.94
C PRO A 20 4.26 -5.93 -2.61
N VAL A 21 3.00 -6.37 -2.66
CA VAL A 21 2.20 -6.74 -1.49
C VAL A 21 2.83 -7.88 -0.70
N TRP A 22 3.35 -8.85 -1.43
CA TRP A 22 3.87 -10.12 -0.91
C TRP A 22 5.37 -10.16 -1.15
N GLY A 23 6.12 -10.57 -0.13
CA GLY A 23 7.57 -10.65 -0.12
C GLY A 23 8.06 -10.65 1.32
N LEU A 24 9.14 -11.38 1.59
CA LEU A 24 9.86 -11.31 2.86
C LEU A 24 10.71 -10.03 2.81
N ASP A 25 10.63 -9.20 3.84
CA ASP A 25 11.68 -8.21 4.10
C ASP A 25 12.91 -8.89 4.74
N GLU A 26 13.97 -8.12 5.00
CA GLU A 26 15.20 -8.62 5.62
C GLU A 26 14.97 -9.27 7.00
N GLU A 27 13.83 -8.95 7.63
CA GLU A 27 13.40 -9.43 8.95
C GLU A 27 12.44 -10.64 8.87
N GLY A 28 12.05 -11.06 7.66
CA GLY A 28 11.24 -12.26 7.43
C GLY A 28 9.73 -12.10 7.70
N GLU A 29 9.24 -10.87 7.89
CA GLU A 29 7.83 -10.56 8.10
C GLU A 29 7.11 -10.15 6.81
N ASN A 30 5.79 -10.33 6.83
CA ASN A 30 4.95 -10.69 5.68
C ASN A 30 3.83 -9.67 5.43
N ILE A 31 3.32 -9.64 4.20
CA ILE A 31 2.06 -9.00 3.74
C ILE A 31 1.92 -7.49 4.05
N ARG A 32 2.12 -6.67 3.02
CA ARG A 32 1.81 -5.24 3.05
C ARG A 32 0.33 -4.98 2.79
N ALA A 33 -0.50 -5.09 3.83
CA ALA A 33 -1.93 -4.78 3.78
C ALA A 33 -2.26 -3.46 4.50
N TYR A 34 -3.12 -2.62 3.91
CA TYR A 34 -3.53 -1.31 4.43
C TYR A 34 -2.37 -0.31 4.60
N THR A 35 -1.33 -0.47 3.77
CA THR A 35 -0.15 0.40 3.71
C THR A 35 -0.06 1.12 2.35
N PRO A 36 0.71 2.22 2.25
CA PRO A 36 1.04 2.82 0.97
C PRO A 36 1.67 1.81 0.01
N SER A 37 1.34 1.94 -1.28
CA SER A 37 1.86 1.05 -2.32
C SER A 37 3.26 1.42 -2.82
N GLY A 38 3.83 2.54 -2.39
CA GLY A 38 5.06 3.12 -2.97
C GLY A 38 4.79 4.14 -4.09
N HIS A 39 3.59 4.13 -4.67
CA HIS A 39 3.13 5.19 -5.59
C HIS A 39 2.20 6.19 -4.86
N PRO A 40 2.36 7.51 -5.08
CA PRO A 40 1.46 8.52 -4.51
C PRO A 40 0.00 8.27 -4.86
N GLY A 41 -0.90 8.37 -3.88
CA GLY A 41 -2.34 8.19 -4.12
C GLY A 41 -2.81 6.74 -4.28
N LEU A 42 -1.94 5.74 -4.07
CA LEU A 42 -2.29 4.33 -4.19
C LEU A 42 -1.88 3.53 -2.93
N TRP A 43 -2.81 2.71 -2.43
CA TRP A 43 -2.65 1.89 -1.23
C TRP A 43 -3.02 0.43 -1.49
N TRP A 44 -2.44 -0.45 -0.70
CA TRP A 44 -2.87 -1.84 -0.63
C TRP A 44 -4.03 -1.98 0.35
N ALA A 45 -5.15 -2.56 -0.06
CA ALA A 45 -6.24 -2.94 0.82
C ALA A 45 -6.59 -4.39 0.52
N ILE A 46 -6.01 -5.32 1.27
CA ILE A 46 -5.94 -6.74 0.91
C ILE A 46 -6.38 -7.57 2.10
N GLY A 47 -7.19 -8.58 1.83
CA GLY A 47 -7.81 -9.44 2.82
C GLY A 47 -9.25 -9.71 2.45
N ASP A 48 -9.93 -10.44 3.32
CA ASP A 48 -11.37 -10.65 3.19
C ASP A 48 -12.17 -9.41 3.66
N PHE A 49 -13.49 -9.57 3.67
CA PHE A 49 -14.39 -8.51 4.11
C PHE A 49 -14.23 -8.15 5.59
N ALA A 50 -13.89 -9.10 6.47
CA ALA A 50 -13.70 -8.83 7.89
C ALA A 50 -12.46 -7.98 8.12
N ILE A 51 -11.34 -8.32 7.47
CA ILE A 51 -10.10 -7.54 7.47
C ILE A 51 -10.37 -6.15 6.88
N SER A 52 -11.08 -6.07 5.75
CA SER A 52 -11.42 -4.79 5.12
C SER A 52 -12.27 -3.89 6.01
N ARG A 53 -13.27 -4.47 6.68
CA ARG A 53 -14.10 -3.75 7.63
C ARG A 53 -13.26 -3.20 8.79
N TYR A 54 -12.35 -4.02 9.31
CA TYR A 54 -11.53 -3.66 10.47
C TYR A 54 -10.54 -2.54 10.15
N TYR A 55 -9.81 -2.62 9.03
CA TYR A 55 -8.73 -1.68 8.73
C TYR A 55 -9.13 -0.45 7.89
N SER A 56 -10.33 -0.42 7.31
CA SER A 56 -10.78 0.71 6.47
C SER A 56 -10.71 2.07 7.18
N LYS A 57 -11.08 2.12 8.47
CA LYS A 57 -10.97 3.35 9.26
C LYS A 57 -9.52 3.81 9.41
N SER A 58 -8.61 2.90 9.70
CA SER A 58 -7.18 3.21 9.84
C SER A 58 -6.60 3.72 8.52
N LEU A 59 -6.95 3.10 7.39
CA LEU A 59 -6.55 3.56 6.07
C LEU A 59 -7.10 4.96 5.76
N ALA A 60 -8.38 5.22 6.05
CA ALA A 60 -8.98 6.53 5.84
C ALA A 60 -8.28 7.63 6.66
N LEU A 61 -7.92 7.36 7.92
CA LEU A 61 -7.16 8.29 8.75
C LEU A 61 -5.75 8.54 8.21
N GLN A 62 -5.07 7.50 7.73
CA GLN A 62 -3.77 7.62 7.07
C GLN A 62 -3.80 8.49 5.81
N ILE A 63 -4.85 8.34 4.98
CA ILE A 63 -5.07 9.18 3.80
C ILE A 63 -5.36 10.61 4.25
N LYS A 64 -6.26 10.79 5.22
CA LYS A 64 -6.65 12.12 5.68
C LYS A 64 -5.49 12.90 6.31
N ALA A 65 -4.65 12.24 7.08
CA ALA A 65 -3.46 12.85 7.66
C ALA A 65 -2.50 13.37 6.58
N ARG A 66 -2.33 12.64 5.47
CA ARG A 66 -1.50 13.06 4.32
C ARG A 66 -2.12 14.24 3.58
N GLU A 67 -3.43 14.24 3.34
CA GLU A 67 -4.12 15.38 2.73
C GLU A 67 -3.98 16.67 3.56
N LEU A 68 -3.93 16.53 4.88
CA LEU A 68 -3.74 17.64 5.81
C LEU A 68 -2.27 18.02 6.03
N GLY A 69 -1.32 17.30 5.42
CA GLY A 69 0.12 17.53 5.61
C GLY A 69 0.63 17.21 7.01
N LEU A 70 -0.09 16.39 7.79
CA LEU A 70 0.27 16.02 9.16
C LEU A 70 1.33 14.92 9.22
N ILE A 71 1.44 14.12 8.16
CA ILE A 71 2.49 13.14 7.94
C ILE A 71 3.07 13.38 6.55
N GLY A 72 4.36 13.12 6.38
CA GLY A 72 5.00 13.31 5.08
C GLY A 72 4.51 12.30 4.04
N ASN A 73 4.93 12.52 2.80
CA ASN A 73 4.85 11.52 1.74
C ASN A 73 5.98 10.49 1.85
N ASP A 74 6.41 10.16 3.08
CA ASP A 74 7.50 9.25 3.38
C ASP A 74 7.21 7.85 2.81
N ILE A 75 7.68 7.66 1.59
CA ILE A 75 8.20 6.42 1.02
C ILE A 75 9.38 5.98 1.87
N GLY A 76 9.11 5.38 3.03
CA GLY A 76 10.14 4.85 3.90
C GLY A 76 9.54 4.14 5.09
N ILE A 77 9.46 2.81 5.01
CA ILE A 77 9.70 2.03 6.22
C ILE A 77 11.14 2.35 6.59
N SER A 78 11.35 2.81 7.83
CA SER A 78 12.69 2.94 8.36
C SER A 78 13.37 1.59 8.34
N SER A 79 14.40 1.46 7.53
CA SER A 79 15.57 0.60 7.74
C SER A 79 16.72 1.26 7.00
#